data_AF-A0A2W6D275-F1
#
_entry.id   AF-A0A2W6D275-F1
#
_cell.length_a   1.000
_cell.length_b   1.000
_cell.length_c   1.000
_cell.angle_alpha   90.00
_cell.angle_beta   90.00
_cell.angle_gamma   90.00
#
_symmetry.space_group_name_H-M   'P 1'
#
loop_
_entity.id
_entity.type
_entity.pdbx_description
1 polymer ?
#
loop_
_entity_poly.entity_id
_entity_poly.type
_entity_poly.pdbx_seq_one_letter_code
_entity_poly.pdbx_strand_id
1 'polypeptide(L)' 'MGDEAEVRRHIAVDLPQLRQLEEWNQPDLFETSPSESETYGLLALMLETLDPADYRPTLPPNTHWSNWPDSGAL' A
#
# COMPACT_ATOMS: atom_id res chain seq x y z
N MET A 1 8.52 13.78 2.84
CA MET A 1 7.67 12.89 3.65
C MET A 1 7.37 13.64 4.93
N GLY A 2 6.09 13.82 5.27
CA GLY A 2 5.70 14.41 6.55
C GLY A 2 6.07 13.48 7.70
N ASP A 3 6.42 14.03 8.85
CA ASP A 3 6.66 13.22 10.04
C ASP A 3 5.35 12.57 10.55
N GLU A 4 5.46 11.56 11.41
CA GLU A 4 4.30 10.85 11.96
C GLU A 4 3.32 11.81 12.66
N ALA A 5 3.83 12.85 13.32
CA ALA A 5 3.00 13.83 14.02
C ALA A 5 2.21 14.71 13.04
N GLU A 6 2.79 15.07 11.90
CA GLU A 6 2.14 15.79 10.82
C GLU A 6 1.00 14.97 10.20
N VAL A 7 1.25 13.70 9.90
CA VAL A 7 0.22 12.78 9.39
C VAL A 7 -0.90 12.60 10.41
N ARG A 8 -0.56 12.36 11.68
CA ARG A 8 -1.53 12.05 12.74
C ARG A 8 -2.48 13.21 13.07
N ARG A 9 -2.07 14.47 12.85
CA ARG A 9 -2.93 15.67 13.02
C ARG A 9 -4.15 15.68 12.09
N HIS A 10 -4.07 14.95 10.98
CA HIS A 10 -5.15 14.88 9.98
C HIS A 10 -6.06 13.65 10.15
N ILE A 11 -5.77 12.79 11.13
CA ILE A 11 -6.50 11.55 11.41
C ILE A 11 -7.26 11.71 12.73
N ALA A 12 -8.47 11.17 12.82
CA ALA A 12 -9.25 11.19 14.06
C ALA A 12 -8.45 10.57 15.22
N VAL A 13 -8.51 11.18 16.42
CA VAL A 13 -7.66 10.81 17.57
C VAL A 13 -7.90 9.38 18.07
N ASP A 14 -9.09 8.85 17.80
CA ASP A 14 -9.58 7.54 18.20
C ASP A 14 -9.46 6.47 17.11
N LEU A 15 -9.05 6.83 15.89
CA LEU A 15 -8.81 5.85 14.83
C LEU A 15 -7.45 5.18 15.04
N PRO A 16 -7.40 3.85 15.29
CA PRO A 16 -6.13 3.14 15.41
C PRO A 16 -5.46 2.99 14.05
N GLN A 17 -4.13 3.01 14.05
CA GLN A 17 -3.34 2.68 12.87
C GLN A 17 -3.26 1.15 12.74
N LEU A 18 -3.73 0.63 11.61
CA LEU A 18 -3.64 -0.80 11.30
C LEU A 18 -2.25 -1.16 10.75
N ARG A 19 -1.83 -0.48 9.67
CA ARG A 19 -0.53 -0.71 9.02
C ARG A 19 -0.12 0.53 8.24
N GLN A 20 1.16 0.86 8.28
CA GLN A 20 1.81 1.80 7.36
C GLN A 20 2.61 1.00 6.33
N LEU A 21 2.45 1.35 5.05
CA LEU A 21 3.14 0.69 3.94
C LEU A 21 4.18 1.65 3.38
N GLU A 22 5.45 1.40 3.69
CA GLU A 22 6.58 2.12 3.08
C GLU A 22 7.02 1.48 1.76
N GLU A 23 6.88 0.17 1.67
CA GLU A 23 7.27 -0.65 0.52
C GLU A 23 6.18 -1.67 0.22
N TRP A 24 5.74 -1.72 -1.04
CA TRP A 24 4.78 -2.71 -1.52
C TRP A 24 5.07 -3.06 -2.99
N ASN A 25 4.44 -4.13 -3.48
CA ASN A 25 4.43 -4.41 -4.91
C ASN A 25 3.24 -3.70 -5.56
N GLN A 26 3.52 -2.66 -6.32
CA GLN A 26 2.56 -1.94 -7.15
C GLN A 26 2.37 -2.70 -8.47
N PRO A 27 1.15 -3.12 -8.81
CA PRO A 27 0.87 -3.67 -10.14
C PRO A 27 0.81 -2.55 -11.19
N ASP A 28 1.09 -2.90 -12.45
CA ASP A 28 0.73 -2.04 -13.57
C ASP A 28 -0.80 -2.02 -13.70
N LEU A 29 -1.41 -0.87 -13.44
CA LEU A 29 -2.86 -0.71 -13.39
C LEU A 29 -3.53 -0.69 -14.78
N PHE A 30 -2.75 -0.53 -15.86
CA PHE A 30 -3.28 -0.64 -17.22
C PHE A 30 -3.37 -2.09 -17.68
N GLU A 31 -2.58 -2.97 -17.09
CA GLU A 31 -2.50 -4.38 -17.49
C GLU A 31 -3.15 -5.32 -16.46
N THR A 32 -3.13 -4.98 -15.18
CA THR A 32 -3.56 -5.85 -14.08
C THR A 32 -4.70 -5.22 -13.30
N SER A 33 -5.84 -5.90 -13.23
CA SER A 33 -6.95 -5.43 -12.41
C SER A 33 -6.65 -5.57 -10.92
N PRO A 34 -7.30 -4.78 -10.04
CA PRO A 34 -7.04 -4.89 -8.61
C PRO A 34 -7.29 -6.29 -8.03
N SER A 35 -8.29 -7.02 -8.56
CA SER A 35 -8.59 -8.39 -8.14
C SER A 35 -7.50 -9.42 -8.52
N GLU A 36 -6.66 -9.11 -9.50
CA GLU A 36 -5.56 -9.98 -9.95
C GLU A 36 -4.24 -9.67 -9.22
N SER A 37 -4.16 -8.55 -8.51
CA SER A 37 -2.98 -8.16 -7.75
C SER A 37 -2.95 -8.84 -6.38
N GLU A 38 -1.84 -9.54 -6.08
CA GLU A 38 -1.57 -10.07 -4.74
C GLU A 38 -1.67 -8.97 -3.67
N THR A 39 -1.01 -7.84 -3.89
CA THR A 39 -0.98 -6.72 -2.94
C THR A 39 -2.39 -6.27 -2.59
N TYR A 40 -3.24 -6.01 -3.57
CA TYR A 40 -4.60 -5.53 -3.28
C TYR A 40 -5.48 -6.60 -2.65
N GLY A 41 -5.33 -7.88 -3.04
CA GLY A 41 -6.02 -8.99 -2.38
C GLY A 41 -5.66 -9.12 -0.90
N LEU A 42 -4.37 -9.03 -0.56
CA LEU A 42 -3.89 -9.09 0.83
C LEU A 42 -4.33 -7.86 1.63
N LEU A 43 -4.37 -6.67 1.03
CA LEU A 43 -4.87 -5.48 1.69
C LEU A 43 -6.37 -5.56 1.95
N ALA A 44 -7.15 -6.09 1.01
CA ALA A 44 -8.57 -6.33 1.21
C ALA A 44 -8.81 -7.29 2.39
N LEU A 45 -8.05 -8.40 2.46
CA LEU A 45 -8.13 -9.36 3.56
C LEU A 45 -7.78 -8.70 4.91
N MET A 46 -6.64 -8.01 4.99
CA MET A 46 -6.19 -7.30 6.20
C MET A 46 -7.24 -6.28 6.70
N LEU A 47 -7.93 -5.59 5.79
CA LEU A 47 -8.98 -4.64 6.13
C LEU A 47 -10.27 -5.33 6.59
N GLU A 48 -10.61 -6.47 6.01
CA GLU A 48 -11.79 -7.26 6.39
C GLU A 48 -11.62 -7.87 7.79
N THR A 49 -10.42 -8.38 8.11
CA THR A 49 -10.12 -9.03 9.39
C THR A 49 -9.64 -8.05 10.46
N LEU A 50 -9.20 -6.86 10.05
CA LEU A 50 -8.48 -5.90 10.88
C LEU A 50 -7.21 -6.50 11.51
N ASP A 51 -6.58 -7.47 10.85
CA ASP A 51 -5.35 -8.12 11.31
C ASP A 51 -4.14 -7.81 10.39
N PRO A 52 -3.16 -7.00 10.83
CA PRO A 52 -1.94 -6.72 10.06
C PRO A 52 -1.12 -7.95 9.67
N ALA A 53 -1.31 -9.08 10.36
CA ALA A 53 -0.63 -10.33 10.08
C ALA A 53 -1.11 -11.03 8.80
N ASP A 54 -2.25 -10.62 8.23
CA ASP A 54 -2.75 -11.14 6.97
C ASP A 54 -2.01 -10.56 5.76
N TYR A 55 -1.37 -9.38 5.91
CA TYR A 55 -0.54 -8.82 4.86
C TYR A 55 0.87 -9.44 4.85
N ARG A 56 1.00 -10.53 4.06
CA ARG A 56 2.23 -11.31 3.84
C ARG A 56 2.55 -11.44 2.35
N PRO A 57 3.02 -10.36 1.70
CA PRO A 57 3.32 -10.38 0.27
C PRO A 57 4.44 -11.37 -0.04
N THR A 58 4.33 -12.06 -1.17
CA THR A 58 5.38 -12.94 -1.70
C THR A 58 6.19 -12.26 -2.80
N LEU A 59 5.63 -11.27 -3.48
CA LEU A 59 6.33 -10.45 -4.47
C LEU A 59 7.23 -9.39 -3.79
N PRO A 60 8.43 -9.12 -4.34
CA PRO A 60 9.29 -8.07 -3.84
C PRO A 60 8.67 -6.69 -4.08
N PRO A 61 8.94 -5.70 -3.21
CA PRO A 61 8.42 -4.35 -3.39
C PRO A 61 9.05 -3.67 -4.62
N ASN A 62 8.26 -2.84 -5.30
CA ASN A 62 8.68 -2.06 -6.45
C ASN A 62 8.20 -0.59 -6.39
N THR A 63 7.70 -0.12 -5.23
CA THR A 63 7.13 1.23 -5.03
C THR A 63 8.07 2.39 -5.37
N HIS A 64 9.38 2.18 -5.32
CA HIS A 64 10.33 3.26 -5.61
C HIS A 64 10.19 3.75 -7.07
N TRP A 65 10.17 5.07 -7.28
CA TRP A 65 9.93 5.71 -8.58
C TRP A 65 10.92 5.27 -9.68
N SER A 66 12.14 4.86 -9.31
CA SER A 66 13.13 4.33 -10.26
C SER A 66 12.68 3.05 -10.96
N ASN A 67 11.71 2.33 -10.41
CA ASN A 67 11.13 1.13 -11.02
C ASN A 67 10.06 1.47 -12.07
N TRP A 68 9.68 2.75 -12.18
CA TRP A 68 8.59 3.23 -13.04
C TRP A 68 9.08 4.38 -13.94
N PRO A 69 10.04 4.13 -14.84
CA PRO A 69 10.71 5.19 -15.61
C PRO A 69 9.77 6.00 -16.51
N ASP A 70 8.67 5.39 -16.97
CA ASP A 70 7.69 6.05 -17.82
C ASP A 70 6.60 6.80 -17.02
N SER A 71 6.55 6.61 -15.69
CA SER A 71 5.57 7.27 -14.83
C SER A 71 5.94 8.74 -14.62
N GLY A 72 5.12 9.64 -15.18
CA GLY A 72 5.35 11.09 -15.18
C GLY A 72 5.77 11.68 -16.53
N ALA A 73 5.82 10.86 -17.58
CA ALA A 73 6.18 11.27 -18.95
C ALA A 73 4.98 11.68 -19.84
N LEU A 74 3.78 11.87 -19.26
CA LEU A 74 2.55 12.21 -19.98
C LEU A 74 2.17 13.69 -19.85
#